data_AF-A0A963J0V3-F1
#
_entry.id   AF-A0A963J0V3-F1
#
_cell.length_a   1.000
_cell.length_b   1.000
_cell.length_c   1.000
_cell.angle_alpha   90.00
_cell.angle_beta   90.00
_cell.angle_gamma   90.00
#
_symmetry.space_group_name_H-M   'P 1'
#
loop_
_entity.id
_entity.type
_entity.pdbx_description
1 polymer ?
#
loop_
_entity_poly.entity_id
_entity_poly.type
_entity_poly.pdbx_seq_one_letter_code
_entity_poly.pdbx_strand_id
1 'polypeptide(L)' 'MIKLEPRPQASRWWTYGSPLLALCITVLMGVALFAVLGKDPVRGLQVFFWEPLRSQYALG' A
#
# COMPACT_ATOMS: atom_id res chain seq x y z
N MET A 1 16.11 -28.06 7.34
CA MET A 1 15.21 -27.60 6.26
C MET A 1 14.01 -26.95 6.93
N ILE A 2 13.64 -25.72 6.54
CA ILE A 2 12.42 -25.08 7.05
C ILE A 2 11.23 -25.84 6.47
N LYS A 3 10.40 -26.44 7.32
CA LYS A 3 9.20 -27.20 6.93
C LYS A 3 7.98 -26.29 7.04
N LEU A 4 7.31 -26.05 5.92
CA LEU A 4 6.05 -25.28 5.89
C LEU A 4 4.93 -26.18 6.40
N GLU A 5 4.39 -25.86 7.56
CA GLU A 5 3.25 -26.56 8.15
C GLU A 5 1.96 -25.76 7.89
N PRO A 6 0.90 -26.38 7.34
CA PRO A 6 -0.37 -25.70 7.10
C PRO A 6 -0.94 -25.18 8.42
N ARG A 7 -1.37 -23.91 8.47
CA ARG A 7 -2.01 -23.39 9.67
C ARG A 7 -3.43 -23.95 9.79
N PRO A 8 -3.81 -24.54 10.94
CA PRO A 8 -5.13 -25.13 11.14
C PRO A 8 -6.27 -24.10 11.10
N GLN A 9 -5.97 -22.82 11.38
CA GLN A 9 -6.92 -21.72 11.26
C GLN A 9 -6.22 -20.43 10.85
N ALA A 10 -6.89 -19.63 10.02
CA ALA A 10 -6.42 -18.30 9.66
C ALA A 10 -6.45 -17.37 10.89
N SER A 11 -5.44 -16.51 11.01
CA SER A 11 -5.40 -15.53 12.10
C SER A 11 -6.40 -14.40 11.83
N ARG A 12 -7.44 -14.29 12.68
CA ARG A 12 -8.45 -13.22 12.59
C ARG A 12 -7.86 -11.81 12.71
N TRP A 13 -6.82 -11.65 13.52
CA TRP A 13 -6.10 -10.38 13.67
C TRP A 13 -5.38 -9.98 12.38
N TRP A 14 -4.64 -10.92 11.78
CA TRP A 14 -3.88 -10.65 10.57
C TRP A 14 -4.75 -10.61 9.30
N THR A 15 -5.98 -11.11 9.32
CA THR A 15 -6.96 -10.89 8.23
C THR A 15 -7.11 -9.42 7.90
N TYR A 16 -7.14 -8.54 8.91
CA TYR A 16 -7.24 -7.08 8.72
C TYR A 16 -5.92 -6.35 8.96
N GLY A 17 -5.09 -6.86 9.87
CA GLY A 17 -3.78 -6.27 10.17
C GLY A 17 -2.83 -6.32 8.98
N SER A 18 -2.84 -7.42 8.20
CA SER A 18 -1.93 -7.56 7.05
C SER A 18 -2.21 -6.58 5.92
N PRO A 19 -3.45 -6.40 5.42
CA PRO A 19 -3.71 -5.41 4.38
C PRO A 19 -3.45 -3.98 4.87
N LEU A 20 -3.78 -3.65 6.13
CA LEU A 20 -3.52 -2.32 6.68
C LEU A 20 -2.02 -2.03 6.79
N LEU A 21 -1.24 -2.97 7.33
CA LEU A 21 0.20 -2.84 7.43
C LEU A 21 0.86 -2.71 6.05
N ALA A 22 0.43 -3.54 5.09
CA ALA A 22 0.90 -3.49 3.71
C ALA A 22 0.63 -2.11 3.08
N LEU A 23 -0.58 -1.57 3.27
CA LEU A 23 -0.93 -0.23 2.79
C LEU A 23 -0.03 0.84 3.42
N CYS A 24 0.14 0.82 4.75
CA CYS A 24 1.00 1.78 5.45
C CYS A 24 2.44 1.76 4.93
N ILE A 25 3.03 0.57 4.80
CA ILE A 25 4.39 0.41 4.29
C ILE A 25 4.49 0.92 2.86
N THR A 26 3.50 0.61 2.01
CA THR A 26 3.48 1.06 0.61
C THR A 26 3.44 2.58 0.50
N VAL A 27 2.59 3.24 1.30
CA VAL A 27 2.51 4.71 1.34
C VAL A 27 3.81 5.31 1.83
N LEU A 28 4.41 4.76 2.89
CA LEU A 28 5.69 5.23 3.42
C LEU A 28 6.81 5.11 2.38
N MET A 29 6.86 4.01 1.63
CA MET A 29 7.81 3.85 0.53
C MET A 29 7.59 4.89 -0.58
N GLY A 30 6.34 5.16 -0.96
CA GLY A 30 6.01 6.21 -1.93
C GLY A 30 6.47 7.60 -1.47
N VAL A 31 6.19 7.96 -0.21
CA VAL A 31 6.66 9.21 0.41
C VAL A 31 8.17 9.29 0.38
N ALA A 32 8.87 8.22 0.81
CA ALA A 32 10.33 8.17 0.83
C ALA A 32 10.92 8.35 -0.58
N LEU A 33 10.34 7.70 -1.59
CA LEU A 33 10.75 7.85 -2.98
C LEU A 33 10.62 9.31 -3.45
N PHE A 34 9.45 9.93 -3.27
CA PHE A 34 9.25 11.32 -3.69
C PHE A 34 10.16 12.29 -2.94
N ALA A 35 10.37 12.06 -1.64
CA ALA A 35 11.30 12.86 -0.83
C ALA A 35 12.75 12.75 -1.35
N VAL A 36 13.23 11.54 -1.66
CA VAL A 36 14.55 11.32 -2.26
C VAL A 36 14.69 12.00 -3.62
N LEU A 37 13.61 12.05 -4.40
CA LEU A 37 13.56 12.74 -5.69
C LEU A 37 13.46 14.28 -5.56
N GLY A 38 13.40 14.83 -4.34
CA GLY A 38 13.22 16.27 -4.10
C GLY A 38 11.83 16.78 -4.50
N LYS A 39 10.84 15.88 -4.63
CA LYS A 39 9.45 16.23 -4.96
C LYS A 39 8.60 16.26 -3.70
N ASP A 40 7.54 17.07 -3.72
CA ASP A 40 6.55 17.07 -2.66
C ASP A 40 5.85 15.69 -2.58
N PRO A 41 6.04 14.93 -1.48
CA PRO A 41 5.49 13.58 -1.35
C PRO A 41 3.96 13.57 -1.23
N VAL A 42 3.36 14.60 -0.63
CA VAL A 42 1.90 14.70 -0.50
C VAL A 42 1.29 14.90 -1.88
N ARG A 43 1.90 15.78 -2.69
CA ARG A 43 1.44 16.00 -4.06
C ARG A 43 1.68 14.79 -4.95
N GLY A 44 2.82 14.10 -4.78
CA GLY A 44 3.07 12.83 -5.45
C GLY A 44 2.01 11.78 -5.13
N LEU A 45 1.67 11.58 -3.86
CA LEU A 45 0.60 10.68 -3.47
C LEU A 45 -0.77 11.10 -4.02
N GLN A 46 -1.10 12.39 -4.03
CA GLN A 46 -2.36 12.87 -4.61
C GLN A 46 -2.49 12.53 -6.11
N VAL A 47 -1.45 12.78 -6.90
CA VAL A 47 -1.48 12.50 -8.35
C VAL A 47 -1.56 11.00 -8.63
N PHE A 48 -0.87 10.17 -7.86
CA PHE A 48 -0.82 8.72 -8.10
C PHE A 48 -1.99 7.94 -7.48
N PHE A 49 -2.57 8.41 -6.37
CA PHE A 49 -3.65 7.70 -5.66
C PHE A 49 -5.00 8.41 -5.73
N TRP A 50 -5.03 9.75 -5.66
CA TRP A 50 -6.30 10.48 -5.50
C TRP A 50 -6.92 10.92 -6.83
N GLU A 51 -6.11 11.46 -7.74
CA GLU A 51 -6.56 11.86 -9.07
C GLU A 51 -7.14 10.68 -9.87
N PRO A 52 -6.55 9.46 -9.88
CA PRO A 52 -7.08 8.33 -10.61
C PRO A 52 -8.41 7.81 -10.04
N LEU A 53 -8.62 7.91 -8.73
CA LEU A 53 -9.87 7.52 -8.08
C LEU A 53 -11.02 8.49 -8.37
N ARG A 54 -10.70 9.78 -8.58
CA ARG A 54 -11.69 10.81 -8.94
C ARG A 54 -11.95 10.88 -10.44
N SER A 55 -10.96 10.50 -11.23
CA SER A 55 -11.06 10.47 -12.68
C SER A 55 -11.89 9.25 -13.11
N GLN A 56 -13.06 9.50 -13.70
CA GLN A 56 -13.88 8.45 -14.33
C GLN A 56 -13.17 7.79 -15.54
N TYR A 57 -11.99 8.28 -15.92
CA TYR A 57 -11.17 7.76 -17.01
C TYR A 57 -10.64 6.34 -16.77
N ALA A 58 -10.75 5.80 -15.55
CA ALA A 58 -10.43 4.41 -15.23
C ALA A 58 -11.60 3.42 -15.45
N LEU A 59 -12.79 3.90 -15.80
CA LEU A 59 -13.96 3.05 -16.09
C LEU A 59 -14.10 2.65 -17.58
N GLY A 60 -13.19 3.11 -18.45
CA GLY A 60 -13.20 2.86 -19.89
C GLY A 60 -13.46 4.10 -20.71
#